data_AF-A0A645GSK1-F1
#
_entry.id   AF-A0A645GSK1-F1
#
_cell.length_a   1.000
_cell.length_b   1.000
_cell.length_c   1.000
_cell.angle_alpha   90.00
_cell.angle_beta   90.00
_cell.angle_gamma   90.00
#
_symmetry.space_group_name_H-M   'P 1'
#
loop_
_entity.id
_entity.type
_entity.pdbx_description
1 polymer ?
#
loop_
_entity_poly.entity_id
_entity_poly.type
_entity_poly.pdbx_seq_one_letter_code
_entity_poly.pdbx_strand_id
1 'polypeptide(L)'
;MQPTRLLFSSTVAFRVYDEFERSVIEQQADGSLLVCVSMPRDHWVESYLLSFGTELTILEPADLRKQLADYAKAIWAQHET
;
A
#
# COMPACT_ATOMS: atom_id res chain seq x y z
N MET A 1 -7.93 -11.31 -9.42
CA MET A 1 -6.90 -10.91 -8.43
C MET A 1 -5.60 -10.62 -9.16
N GLN A 2 -4.90 -9.56 -8.80
CA GLN A 2 -3.64 -9.12 -9.36
C GLN A 2 -2.54 -9.28 -8.30
N PRO A 3 -1.39 -9.89 -8.62
CA PRO A 3 -0.24 -9.92 -7.71
C PRO A 3 0.26 -8.50 -7.43
N THR A 4 0.47 -8.21 -6.16
CA THR A 4 0.85 -6.90 -5.65
C THR A 4 1.97 -7.07 -4.63
N ARG A 5 3.00 -6.24 -4.74
CA ARG A 5 4.11 -6.17 -3.78
C ARG A 5 4.09 -4.82 -3.10
N LEU A 6 3.89 -4.83 -1.80
CA LEU A 6 3.70 -3.66 -0.95
C LEU A 6 4.80 -3.65 0.11
N LEU A 7 5.43 -2.51 0.33
CA LEU A 7 6.40 -2.32 1.40
C LEU A 7 5.82 -1.33 2.40
N PHE A 8 5.67 -1.77 3.65
CA PHE A 8 5.15 -0.96 4.74
C PHE A 8 6.25 -0.59 5.73
N SER A 9 6.22 0.63 6.24
CA SER A 9 7.09 1.01 7.35
C SER A 9 6.75 0.24 8.63
N SER A 10 7.70 0.18 9.56
CA SER A 10 7.48 -0.44 10.87
C SER A 10 6.43 0.30 11.72
N THR A 11 6.17 1.58 11.44
CA THR A 11 5.19 2.43 12.16
C THR A 11 3.77 1.87 12.08
N VAL A 12 3.42 1.22 10.96
CA VAL A 12 2.09 0.65 10.71
C VAL A 12 2.06 -0.89 10.84
N ALA A 13 3.10 -1.49 11.40
CA ALA A 13 3.24 -2.94 11.49
C ALA A 13 2.06 -3.63 12.19
N PHE A 14 1.51 -3.02 13.25
CA PHE A 14 0.34 -3.55 13.96
C PHE A 14 -0.84 -3.78 13.00
N ARG A 15 -1.08 -2.83 12.09
CA ARG A 15 -2.17 -2.87 11.13
C ARG A 15 -1.91 -3.91 10.05
N VAL A 16 -0.67 -4.02 9.57
CA VAL A 16 -0.28 -5.05 8.60
C VAL A 16 -0.49 -6.46 9.17
N TYR A 17 -0.14 -6.69 10.44
CA TYR A 17 -0.35 -7.99 11.09
C TYR A 17 -1.81 -8.33 11.36
N ASP A 18 -2.68 -7.32 11.53
CA ASP A 18 -4.12 -7.52 11.71
C ASP A 18 -4.83 -7.74 10.35
N GLU A 19 -4.38 -7.08 9.29
CA GLU A 19 -5.06 -7.07 7.98
C GLU A 19 -4.56 -8.15 7.00
N PHE A 20 -3.34 -8.68 7.17
CA PHE A 20 -2.76 -9.68 6.27
C PHE A 20 -2.39 -10.99 6.98
N GLU A 21 -2.47 -12.10 6.24
CA GLU A 21 -1.97 -13.38 6.74
C GLU A 21 -0.44 -13.35 6.92
N ARG A 22 0.06 -13.95 8.00
CA ARG A 22 1.51 -14.03 8.25
C ARG A 22 2.30 -14.72 7.14
N SER A 23 1.64 -15.56 6.34
CA SER A 23 2.23 -16.30 5.20
C SER A 23 2.69 -15.37 4.07
N VAL A 24 2.08 -14.19 3.94
CA VAL A 24 2.38 -13.22 2.87
C VAL A 24 3.25 -12.06 3.34
N ILE A 25 3.66 -12.05 4.62
CA ILE A 25 4.45 -10.99 5.24
C ILE A 25 5.89 -11.46 5.44
N GLU A 26 6.82 -10.66 4.95
CA GLU A 26 8.26 -10.84 5.14
C GLU A 26 8.83 -9.61 5.85
N GLN A 27 9.25 -9.78 7.11
CA GLN A 27 9.89 -8.72 7.87
C GLN A 27 11.33 -8.50 7.39
N GLN A 28 11.65 -7.26 7.06
CA GLN A 28 12.96 -6.84 6.57
C GLN A 28 13.88 -6.50 7.76
N ALA A 29 15.19 -6.42 7.49
CA ALA A 29 16.20 -6.16 8.53
C ALA A 29 16.04 -4.79 9.21
N ASP A 30 15.46 -3.80 8.53
CA ASP A 30 15.17 -2.46 9.06
C ASP A 30 13.81 -2.38 9.79
N GLY A 31 13.10 -3.51 9.92
CA GLY A 31 11.80 -3.60 10.55
C GLY A 31 10.62 -3.28 9.63
N SER A 32 10.85 -2.85 8.39
CA SER A 32 9.80 -2.72 7.38
C SER A 32 9.20 -4.09 7.03
N LEU A 33 7.98 -4.10 6.49
CA LEU A 33 7.26 -5.32 6.15
C LEU A 33 6.98 -5.36 4.65
N LEU A 34 7.58 -6.34 3.97
CA LEU A 34 7.26 -6.64 2.58
C LEU A 34 6.06 -7.59 2.56
N VAL A 35 5.01 -7.21 1.83
CA VAL A 35 3.79 -8.01 1.67
C VAL A 35 3.62 -8.38 0.20
N CYS A 36 3.53 -9.67 -0.07
CA CYS A 36 3.32 -10.24 -1.40
C CYS A 36 1.94 -10.92 -1.46
N VAL A 37 0.93 -10.20 -1.95
CA VAL A 37 -0.47 -10.62 -1.90
C VAL A 37 -1.13 -10.46 -3.27
N SER A 38 -2.23 -11.17 -3.50
CA SER A 38 -3.08 -10.93 -4.67
C SER A 38 -4.31 -10.14 -4.27
N MET A 39 -4.55 -8.97 -4.86
CA MET A 39 -5.67 -8.07 -4.54
C MET A 39 -6.64 -7.95 -5.73
N PRO A 40 -7.92 -7.61 -5.54
CA PRO A 40 -8.79 -7.24 -6.65
C PRO A 40 -8.32 -5.93 -7.31
N ARG A 41 -8.77 -5.66 -8.55
CA ARG A 41 -8.52 -4.38 -9.23
C ARG A 41 -9.79 -3.55 -9.21
N ASP A 42 -10.05 -2.89 -8.08
CA ASP A 42 -11.20 -2.03 -7.89
C ASP A 42 -10.83 -0.79 -7.04
N HIS A 43 -11.76 0.17 -6.99
CA HIS A 43 -11.58 1.41 -6.25
C HIS A 43 -11.48 1.23 -4.73
N TRP A 44 -11.96 0.10 -4.21
CA TRP A 44 -11.82 -0.20 -2.79
C TRP A 44 -10.35 -0.44 -2.46
N VAL A 45 -9.60 -1.17 -3.30
CA VAL A 45 -8.15 -1.37 -3.11
C VAL A 45 -7.40 -0.05 -3.15
N GLU A 46 -7.72 0.85 -4.10
CA GLU A 46 -7.07 2.16 -4.18
C GLU A 46 -7.27 2.96 -2.88
N SER A 47 -8.51 3.06 -2.41
CA SER A 47 -8.86 3.79 -1.18
C SER A 47 -8.24 3.15 0.07
N TYR A 48 -8.23 1.82 0.13
CA TYR A 48 -7.59 1.06 1.20
C TYR A 48 -6.09 1.32 1.24
N LEU A 49 -5.38 1.24 0.11
CA LEU A 49 -3.94 1.48 0.06
C LEU A 49 -3.59 2.94 0.41
N LEU A 50 -4.40 3.91 -0.02
CA LEU A 50 -4.24 5.32 0.35
C LEU A 50 -4.38 5.58 1.85
N SER A 51 -5.17 4.77 2.57
CA SER A 51 -5.34 4.93 4.02
C SER A 51 -4.09 4.60 4.85
N PHE A 52 -3.04 4.04 4.23
CA PHE A 52 -1.71 3.91 4.84
C PHE A 52 -0.86 5.18 4.70
N GLY A 53 -1.29 6.17 3.90
CA GLY A 53 -0.56 7.41 3.67
C GLY A 53 0.85 7.15 3.12
N THR A 54 1.84 7.86 3.66
CA THR A 54 3.25 7.76 3.25
C THR A 54 3.95 6.52 3.81
N GLU A 55 3.30 5.75 4.69
CA GLU A 55 3.88 4.56 5.29
C GLU A 55 3.84 3.33 4.37
N LEU A 56 3.17 3.44 3.21
CA LEU A 56 3.12 2.42 2.17
C LEU A 56 3.91 2.86 0.92
N THR A 57 4.70 1.93 0.40
CA THR A 57 5.29 2.00 -0.95
C THR A 57 4.82 0.82 -1.80
N ILE A 58 4.20 1.11 -2.95
CA ILE A 58 3.84 0.06 -3.93
C ILE A 58 5.06 -0.24 -4.79
N LEU A 59 5.61 -1.45 -4.67
CA LEU A 59 6.70 -1.90 -5.51
C LEU A 59 6.17 -2.36 -6.87
N GLU A 60 5.11 -3.17 -6.83
CA GLU A 60 4.43 -3.71 -8.01
C GLU A 60 2.92 -3.82 -7.74
N PRO A 61 2.08 -3.65 -8.78
CA PRO A 61 2.45 -3.31 -10.15
C PRO A 61 2.60 -1.79 -10.36
N ALA A 62 3.30 -1.39 -11.43
CA ALA A 62 3.62 0.02 -11.68
C ALA A 62 2.40 0.88 -12.04
N ASP A 63 1.38 0.29 -12.66
CA ASP A 63 0.10 0.94 -12.96
C ASP A 63 -0.63 1.32 -11.67
N LEU A 64 -0.74 0.41 -10.70
CA LEU A 64 -1.36 0.69 -9.41
C LEU A 64 -0.62 1.81 -8.64
N ARG A 65 0.72 1.76 -8.64
CA ARG A 65 1.53 2.84 -8.06
C ARG A 65 1.20 4.19 -8.71
N LYS A 66 1.10 4.23 -10.03
CA LYS A 66 0.76 5.46 -10.78
C LYS A 66 -0.65 5.95 -10.43
N GLN A 67 -1.63 5.05 -10.36
CA GLN A 67 -3.02 5.40 -10.01
C GLN A 67 -3.11 6.06 -8.63
N LEU A 68 -2.43 5.49 -7.61
CA LEU A 68 -2.40 6.09 -6.27
C LEU A 68 -1.73 7.47 -6.27
N ALA A 69 -0.62 7.63 -7.00
CA ALA A 69 0.06 8.91 -7.10
C ALA A 69 -0.82 9.99 -7.75
N ASP A 70 -1.53 9.65 -8.82
CA ASP A 70 -2.46 10.55 -9.50
C ASP A 70 -3.62 10.95 -8.56
N TYR A 71 -4.16 10.00 -7.79
CA TYR A 71 -5.24 10.27 -6.83
C TYR A 71 -4.78 11.15 -5.66
N ALA A 72 -3.61 10.87 -5.08
CA ALA A 72 -3.02 11.70 -4.04
C ALA A 72 -2.76 13.13 -4.53
N LYS A 73 -2.30 13.29 -5.78
CA LYS A 73 -2.13 14.60 -6.40
C LYS A 73 -3.46 15.33 -6.59
N ALA A 74 -4.52 14.63 -6.97
CA ALA A 74 -5.85 15.21 -7.10
C ALA A 74 -6.39 15.70 -5.74
N ILE A 75 -6.21 14.92 -4.68
CA ILE A 75 -6.54 15.34 -3.30
C ILE A 75 -5.76 16.61 -2.94
N TRP A 76 -4.45 16.61 -3.16
CA TRP A 76 -3.62 17.77 -2.88
C TRP A 76 -4.12 19.02 -3.64
N ALA A 77 -4.37 18.91 -4.94
CA ALA A 77 -4.85 20.03 -5.75
C ALA A 77 -6.24 20.54 -5.30
N GLN A 78 -7.09 19.68 -4.74
CA GLN A 78 -8.39 20.07 -4.20
C GLN A 78 -8.28 20.90 -2.90
N HIS A 79 -7.19 20.74 -2.16
CA HIS A 79 -6.97 21.37 -0.86
C HIS A 79 -5.80 22.36 -0.86
N GLU A 80 -5.18 22.62 -2.01
CA GLU A 80 -4.14 23.62 -2.18
C GLU A 80 -4.77 25.01 -2.00
N THR A 81 -4.42 25.69 -0.90
CA THR A 81 -4.86 27.06 -0.57
C THR A 81 -3.73 28.06 -0.76
#